data_AF-A0A7X5DHJ4-F1
#
_entry.id   AF-A0A7X5DHJ4-F1
#
_cell.length_a   1.000
_cell.length_b   1.000
_cell.length_c   1.000
_cell.angle_alpha   90.00
_cell.angle_beta   90.00
_cell.angle_gamma   90.00
#
_symmetry.space_group_name_H-M   'P 1'
#
loop_
_entity.id
_entity.type
_entity.pdbx_description
1 polymer ?
#
loop_
_entity_poly.entity_id
_entity_poly.type
_entity_poly.pdbx_seq_one_letter_code
_entity_poly.pdbx_strand_id
1 'polypeptide(L)'
;MIMKDKYDVAINMAWKKFEELHPKKDRPEWLEKYISISGNKNQNKNWVVTMTLLSKTQLKPNQYWESVNNDTRLIEIDEVTGEHFVVICGGPPEDIHIIFEAEIDTIKNFVKVLVDLDLSILDKTKYEIIR
;
A
#
# COMPACT_ATOMS: atom_id res chain seq x y z
N MET A 1 17.01 13.87 24.31
CA MET A 1 17.09 12.70 23.40
C MET A 1 15.67 12.19 23.21
N ILE A 2 15.02 12.58 22.12
CA ILE A 2 13.64 12.17 21.83
C ILE A 2 13.72 10.69 21.45
N MET A 3 13.13 9.80 22.25
CA MET A 3 12.92 8.42 21.82
C MET A 3 12.09 8.50 20.53
N LYS A 4 12.70 8.24 19.38
CA LYS A 4 11.93 7.92 18.18
C LYS A 4 10.99 6.78 18.55
N ASP A 5 9.74 6.86 18.13
CA ASP A 5 8.77 5.81 18.40
C ASP A 5 9.37 4.47 17.92
N LYS A 6 9.25 3.42 18.73
CA LYS A 6 9.72 2.07 18.35
C LYS A 6 9.06 1.61 17.05
N TYR A 7 7.86 2.12 16.75
CA TYR A 7 7.20 1.95 15.46
C TYR A 7 8.01 2.60 14.33
N ASP A 8 8.32 3.89 14.42
CA ASP A 8 9.11 4.61 13.41
C ASP A 8 10.47 3.96 13.17
N VAL A 9 11.12 3.47 14.24
CA VAL A 9 12.39 2.74 14.12
C VAL A 9 12.21 1.48 13.30
N ALA A 10 11.15 0.69 13.55
CA ALA A 10 10.88 -0.52 12.80
C ALA A 10 10.58 -0.24 11.33
N ILE A 11 9.75 0.78 11.04
CA ILE A 11 9.47 1.22 9.66
C ILE A 11 10.76 1.61 8.94
N ASN A 12 11.63 2.40 9.58
CA ASN A 12 12.90 2.81 8.98
C ASN A 12 13.84 1.63 8.73
N MET A 13 13.89 0.64 9.62
CA MET A 13 14.69 -0.57 9.42
C MET A 13 14.19 -1.40 8.24
N ALA A 14 12.86 -1.58 8.13
CA ALA A 14 12.25 -2.28 7.00
C ALA A 14 12.49 -1.55 5.68
N TRP A 15 12.30 -0.23 5.65
CA TRP A 15 12.52 0.59 4.45
C TRP A 15 13.97 0.54 3.97
N LYS A 16 14.94 0.65 4.89
CA LYS A 16 16.37 0.49 4.55
C LYS A 16 16.65 -0.88 3.95
N LYS A 17 16.08 -1.94 4.54
CA LYS A 17 16.27 -3.29 4.02
C LYS A 17 15.66 -3.46 2.62
N PHE A 18 14.50 -2.85 2.40
CA PHE A 18 13.87 -2.79 1.09
C PHE A 18 14.75 -2.04 0.07
N GLU A 19 15.35 -0.91 0.44
CA GLU A 19 16.27 -0.16 -0.44
C GLU A 19 17.59 -0.90 -0.75
N GLU A 20 18.09 -1.69 0.21
CA GLU A 20 19.27 -2.55 0.00
C GLU A 20 18.99 -3.63 -1.05
N LEU A 21 17.80 -4.21 -1.04
CA LEU A 21 17.38 -5.28 -1.95
C LEU A 21 16.89 -4.72 -3.30
N HIS A 22 16.27 -3.54 -3.27
CA HIS A 22 15.69 -2.86 -4.42
C HIS A 22 16.23 -1.42 -4.51
N PRO A 23 17.49 -1.25 -4.99
CA PRO A 23 18.07 0.07 -5.16
C PRO A 23 17.19 0.95 -6.04
N LYS A 24 17.11 2.25 -5.74
CA LYS A 24 16.20 3.18 -6.44
C LYS A 24 16.30 3.15 -7.96
N LYS A 25 17.49 2.91 -8.50
CA LYS A 25 17.76 2.78 -9.95
C LYS A 25 17.13 1.54 -10.61
N ASP A 26 16.84 0.50 -9.82
CA ASP A 26 16.33 -0.78 -10.30
C ASP A 26 14.81 -0.90 -10.07
N ARG A 27 14.20 0.11 -9.43
CA ARG A 27 12.77 0.17 -9.13
C ARG A 27 12.00 0.93 -10.21
N PRO A 28 10.73 0.58 -10.46
CA PRO A 28 9.86 1.42 -11.25
C PRO A 28 9.69 2.81 -10.60
N GLU A 29 9.88 3.89 -11.37
CA GLU A 29 9.83 5.27 -10.86
C GLU A 29 8.48 5.64 -10.21
N TRP A 30 7.41 4.97 -10.64
CA TRP A 30 6.08 5.18 -10.12
C TRP A 30 5.86 4.52 -8.75
N LEU A 31 6.64 3.48 -8.41
CA LEU A 31 6.37 2.59 -7.29
C LEU A 31 6.24 3.32 -5.95
N GLU A 32 7.21 4.20 -5.62
CA GLU A 32 7.23 4.95 -4.35
C GLU A 32 5.96 5.77 -4.12
N LYS A 33 5.27 6.21 -5.18
CA LYS A 33 4.03 7.02 -5.07
C LYS A 33 2.82 6.21 -4.61
N TYR A 34 2.87 4.88 -4.72
CA TYR A 34 1.73 4.00 -4.47
C TYR A 34 1.98 2.97 -3.36
N ILE A 35 3.18 2.93 -2.76
CA ILE A 35 3.45 2.08 -1.60
C ILE A 35 2.70 2.60 -0.38
N SER A 36 1.93 1.73 0.25
CA SER A 36 1.42 1.90 1.60
C SER A 36 2.23 1.04 2.57
N ILE A 37 2.61 1.60 3.72
CA ILE A 37 3.38 0.91 4.75
C ILE A 37 2.54 0.81 6.01
N SER A 38 2.45 -0.39 6.55
CA SER A 38 1.84 -0.64 7.85
C SER A 38 2.77 -1.50 8.71
N GLY A 39 2.57 -1.46 10.02
CA GLY A 39 3.28 -2.34 10.92
C GLY A 39 2.38 -2.84 12.05
N ASN A 40 2.47 -4.13 12.34
CA ASN A 40 1.73 -4.78 13.41
C ASN A 40 2.68 -5.62 14.27
N LYS A 41 2.38 -5.83 15.55
CA LYS A 41 3.19 -6.73 16.37
C LYS A 41 2.76 -8.17 16.17
N ASN A 42 3.72 -9.07 15.98
CA ASN A 42 3.45 -10.51 16.00
C ASN A 42 3.33 -11.03 17.44
N GLN A 43 3.09 -12.35 17.56
CA GLN A 43 2.98 -13.04 18.86
C GLN A 43 4.23 -12.89 19.74
N ASN A 44 5.40 -12.71 19.12
CA ASN A 44 6.69 -12.51 19.80
C ASN A 44 6.95 -11.04 20.19
N LYS A 45 5.97 -10.14 19.97
CA LYS A 45 6.08 -8.68 20.17
C LYS A 45 7.10 -8.00 19.25
N ASN A 46 7.59 -8.68 18.22
CA ASN A 46 8.38 -8.07 17.14
C ASN A 46 7.44 -7.34 16.19
N TRP A 47 7.94 -6.27 15.58
CA TRP A 47 7.19 -5.55 14.55
C TRP A 47 7.26 -6.33 13.24
N VAL A 48 6.12 -6.62 12.63
CA VAL A 48 6.03 -7.07 11.24
C VAL A 48 5.62 -5.85 10.43
N VAL A 49 6.52 -5.40 9.57
CA VAL A 49 6.30 -4.25 8.69
C VAL A 49 5.99 -4.77 7.30
N THR A 50 4.86 -4.34 6.75
CA THR A 50 4.34 -4.79 5.46
C THR A 50 4.22 -3.58 4.53
N MET A 51 4.83 -3.71 3.35
CA MET A 51 4.76 -2.74 2.26
C MET A 51 3.84 -3.30 1.19
N THR A 52 2.80 -2.54 0.86
CA THR A 52 1.71 -2.99 0.01
C THR A 52 1.47 -2.04 -1.15
N LEU A 53 1.04 -2.60 -2.27
CA LEU A 53 0.41 -1.86 -3.36
C LEU A 53 -1.07 -2.18 -3.39
N LEU A 54 -1.88 -1.13 -3.51
CA LEU A 54 -3.31 -1.25 -3.74
C LEU A 54 -3.55 -1.19 -5.24
N SER A 55 -4.15 -2.23 -5.80
CA SER A 55 -4.61 -2.20 -7.19
C SER A 55 -5.64 -1.09 -7.39
N LYS A 56 -5.73 -0.61 -8.64
CA LYS A 56 -6.79 0.31 -9.07
C LYS A 56 -8.13 -0.38 -8.84
N THR A 57 -9.05 0.30 -8.16
CA THR A 57 -10.44 -0.13 -8.08
C THR A 57 -11.01 -0.30 -9.48
N GLN A 58 -11.37 -1.52 -9.86
CA GLN A 58 -12.18 -1.75 -11.05
C GLN A 58 -13.58 -1.20 -10.77
N LEU A 59 -14.01 -0.22 -11.58
CA LEU A 59 -15.35 0.34 -11.47
C LEU A 59 -16.36 -0.70 -11.93
N LYS A 60 -17.42 -0.88 -11.15
CA LYS A 60 -18.62 -1.57 -11.64
C LYS A 60 -19.28 -0.76 -12.77
N PRO A 61 -20.11 -1.36 -13.62
CA PRO A 61 -20.81 -0.64 -14.70
C PRO A 61 -21.61 0.58 -14.24
N ASN A 62 -22.14 0.52 -13.01
CA ASN A 62 -22.91 1.59 -12.38
C ASN A 62 -22.06 2.56 -11.55
N GLN A 63 -20.73 2.51 -11.67
CA GLN A 63 -19.82 3.36 -10.92
C GLN A 63 -19.00 4.30 -11.81
N TYR A 64 -18.78 5.53 -11.34
CA TYR A 64 -17.91 6.51 -12.01
C TYR A 64 -17.22 7.43 -11.00
N TRP A 65 -16.11 8.04 -11.41
CA TRP A 65 -15.43 9.06 -10.62
C TRP A 65 -16.03 10.44 -10.90
N GLU A 66 -16.36 11.17 -9.83
CA GLU A 66 -16.82 12.55 -9.89
C GLU A 66 -15.80 13.47 -9.19
N SER A 67 -15.41 14.54 -9.87
CA SER A 67 -14.50 15.56 -9.33
C SER A 67 -15.30 16.77 -8.87
N VAL A 68 -15.29 17.05 -7.57
CA VAL A 68 -15.98 18.20 -6.95
C VAL A 68 -15.00 18.95 -6.07
N ASN A 69 -14.76 20.25 -6.34
CA ASN A 69 -13.89 21.11 -5.54
C ASN A 69 -12.46 20.54 -5.29
N ASN A 70 -11.84 19.96 -6.33
CA ASN A 70 -10.54 19.28 -6.27
C ASN A 70 -10.50 17.97 -5.47
N ASP A 71 -11.62 17.50 -4.93
CA ASP A 71 -11.75 16.16 -4.37
C ASP A 71 -12.35 15.21 -5.41
N THR A 72 -11.77 14.03 -5.54
CA THR A 72 -12.28 12.96 -6.41
C THR A 72 -13.04 11.94 -5.56
N ARG A 73 -14.31 11.68 -5.91
CA ARG A 73 -15.20 10.77 -5.18
C ARG A 73 -15.69 9.68 -6.12
N LEU A 74 -15.79 8.46 -5.61
CA LEU A 74 -16.41 7.36 -6.34
C LEU A 74 -17.91 7.44 -6.13
N ILE A 75 -18.68 7.48 -7.21
CA ILE A 75 -20.14 7.51 -7.21
C ILE A 75 -20.65 6.18 -7.74
N GLU A 76 -21.65 5.61 -7.07
CA GLU A 76 -22.43 4.46 -7.53
C GLU A 76 -23.87 4.90 -7.80
N ILE A 77 -24.43 4.49 -8.93
CA ILE A 77 -25.81 4.74 -9.33
C ILE A 77 -26.64 3.50 -9.00
N ASP A 78 -27.74 3.65 -8.27
CA ASP A 78 -28.78 2.61 -8.19
C ASP A 78 -29.49 2.53 -9.55
N GLU A 79 -29.36 1.40 -10.24
CA GLU A 79 -29.91 1.21 -11.59
C GLU A 79 -31.45 1.19 -11.63
N VAL A 80 -32.12 0.99 -10.49
CA VAL A 80 -33.59 0.96 -10.37
C VAL A 80 -34.14 2.34 -10.06
N THR A 81 -33.52 3.09 -9.14
CA THR A 81 -34.04 4.39 -8.67
C THR A 81 -33.36 5.59 -9.34
N GLY A 82 -32.16 5.40 -9.89
CA GLY A 82 -31.31 6.47 -10.41
C GLY A 82 -30.63 7.31 -9.32
N GLU A 83 -30.70 6.90 -8.05
CA GLU A 83 -30.07 7.62 -6.95
C GLU A 83 -28.54 7.47 -6.98
N HIS A 84 -27.84 8.55 -6.62
CA HIS A 84 -26.37 8.59 -6.57
C HIS A 84 -25.87 8.43 -5.13
N PHE A 85 -24.94 7.51 -4.93
CA PHE A 85 -24.33 7.22 -3.63
C PHE A 85 -22.82 7.46 -3.68
N VAL A 86 -22.28 8.12 -2.65
CA VAL A 86 -20.82 8.21 -2.47
C VAL A 86 -20.31 6.89 -1.90
N VAL A 87 -19.41 6.25 -2.65
CA VAL A 87 -18.78 5.01 -2.25
C VAL A 87 -17.56 5.33 -1.37
N ILE A 88 -17.72 5.09 -0.07
CA ILE A 88 -16.65 5.33 0.92
C ILE A 88 -15.66 4.15 0.95
N CYS A 89 -16.15 2.93 0.75
CA CYS A 89 -15.37 1.68 0.67
C CYS A 89 -16.05 0.73 -0.32
N GLY A 90 -15.70 0.76 -1.61
CA GLY A 90 -16.36 -0.08 -2.62
C GLY A 90 -15.44 -0.78 -3.60
N GLY A 91 -14.16 -0.88 -3.28
CA GLY A 91 -13.31 -1.84 -3.97
C GLY A 91 -13.54 -3.23 -3.40
N PRO A 92 -13.61 -4.29 -4.23
CA PRO A 92 -13.36 -5.64 -3.72
C PRO A 92 -11.99 -5.68 -3.01
N PRO A 93 -11.78 -6.56 -2.02
CA PRO A 93 -10.48 -6.73 -1.33
C PRO A 93 -9.33 -7.27 -2.21
N GLU A 94 -9.50 -7.23 -3.53
CA GLU A 94 -8.68 -7.90 -4.55
C GLU A 94 -7.99 -6.77 -5.32
N ASP A 95 -6.76 -6.34 -5.03
CA ASP A 95 -5.56 -7.12 -4.84
C ASP A 95 -4.55 -6.31 -4.01
N ILE A 96 -4.55 -6.48 -2.69
CA ILE A 96 -3.46 -5.96 -1.85
C ILE A 96 -2.22 -6.79 -2.17
N HIS A 97 -1.32 -6.24 -2.97
CA HIS A 97 -0.06 -6.91 -3.30
C HIS A 97 0.96 -6.56 -2.22
N ILE A 98 1.30 -7.52 -1.37
CA ILE A 98 2.44 -7.39 -0.46
C ILE A 98 3.70 -7.49 -1.32
N ILE A 99 4.39 -6.36 -1.51
CA ILE A 99 5.63 -6.33 -2.28
C ILE A 99 6.84 -6.63 -1.40
N PHE A 100 6.73 -6.36 -0.10
CA PHE A 100 7.78 -6.62 0.87
C PHE A 100 7.18 -6.76 2.26
N GLU A 101 7.67 -7.71 3.03
CA GLU A 101 7.32 -7.87 4.43
C GLU A 101 8.54 -8.30 5.23
N ALA A 102 8.73 -7.70 6.40
CA ALA A 102 9.83 -8.07 7.28
C ALA A 102 9.43 -8.05 8.75
N GLU A 103 9.94 -9.05 9.49
CA GLU A 103 9.93 -9.07 10.94
C GLU A 103 11.16 -8.31 11.47
N ILE A 104 10.91 -7.38 12.39
CA ILE A 104 11.88 -6.45 12.95
C ILE A 104 11.99 -6.68 14.46
N ASP A 105 13.19 -7.10 14.87
CA ASP A 105 13.60 -7.09 16.28
C ASP A 105 14.41 -5.80 16.51
N THR A 106 13.72 -4.78 17.02
CA THR A 106 14.33 -3.46 17.31
C THR A 106 15.36 -3.51 18.44
N ILE A 107 15.35 -4.54 19.29
CA ILE A 107 16.29 -4.68 20.41
C ILE A 107 17.61 -5.25 19.88
N LYS A 108 17.53 -6.27 19.03
CA LYS A 108 18.70 -6.91 18.40
C LYS A 108 19.18 -6.22 17.13
N ASN A 109 18.48 -5.16 16.70
CA ASN A 109 18.73 -4.49 15.42
C ASN A 109 18.75 -5.47 14.25
N PHE A 110 17.75 -6.37 14.21
CA PHE A 110 17.68 -7.47 13.26
C PHE A 110 16.43 -7.35 12.38
N VAL A 111 16.61 -7.62 11.09
CA VAL A 111 15.56 -7.61 10.06
C VAL A 111 15.52 -8.96 9.38
N LYS A 112 14.39 -9.66 9.50
CA LYS A 112 14.12 -10.91 8.80
C LYS A 112 13.08 -10.66 7.72
N VAL A 113 13.49 -10.80 6.48
CA VAL A 113 12.56 -10.72 5.33
C VAL A 113 11.66 -11.94 5.34
N LEU A 114 10.35 -11.71 5.26
CA LEU A 114 9.29 -12.72 5.19
C LEU A 114 8.74 -12.83 3.77
N VAL A 115 8.55 -11.70 3.09
CA VAL A 115 8.10 -11.60 1.71
C VAL A 115 8.99 -10.60 0.97
N ASP A 116 9.38 -10.97 -0.26
CA ASP A 116 10.11 -10.10 -1.18
C ASP A 116 9.65 -10.38 -2.60
N LEU A 117 8.83 -9.50 -3.16
CA LEU A 117 8.29 -9.66 -4.51
C LEU A 117 9.30 -9.10 -5.52
N ASP A 118 9.54 -9.83 -6.61
CA ASP A 118 10.28 -9.32 -7.75
C ASP A 118 9.53 -8.11 -8.35
N LEU A 119 10.10 -6.92 -8.21
CA LEU A 119 9.46 -5.68 -8.65
C LEU A 119 9.42 -5.54 -10.18
N SER A 120 10.20 -6.32 -10.92
CA SER A 120 10.22 -6.26 -12.39
C SER A 120 8.94 -6.79 -13.03
N ILE A 121 8.16 -7.60 -12.29
CA ILE A 121 6.89 -8.17 -12.77
C ILE A 121 5.71 -7.19 -12.59
N LEU A 122 5.93 -6.05 -11.94
CA LEU A 122 4.88 -5.09 -11.64
C LEU A 122 4.52 -4.24 -12.85
N ASP A 123 3.22 -4.20 -13.16
CA ASP A 123 2.66 -3.38 -14.23
C ASP A 123 1.97 -2.14 -13.65
N LYS A 124 2.47 -0.95 -14.03
CA LYS A 124 1.93 0.35 -13.60
C LYS A 124 0.42 0.48 -13.84
N THR A 125 -0.08 -0.08 -14.94
CA THR A 125 -1.49 0.07 -15.36
C THR A 125 -2.46 -0.56 -14.35
N LYS A 126 -1.98 -1.49 -13.52
CA LYS A 126 -2.75 -2.11 -12.44
C LYS A 126 -2.90 -1.22 -11.20
N TYR A 127 -2.08 -0.19 -11.05
CA TYR A 127 -1.99 0.62 -9.82
C TYR A 127 -2.25 2.12 -10.04
N GLU A 128 -2.13 2.62 -11.28
CA GLU A 128 -2.37 4.03 -11.59
C GLU A 128 -3.86 4.38 -11.57
N ILE A 129 -4.27 5.17 -10.57
CA ILE A 129 -5.55 5.89 -10.59
C ILE A 129 -5.44 6.96 -11.67
N ILE A 130 -6.25 6.85 -12.73
CA ILE A 130 -6.36 7.90 -13.76
C ILE A 130 -6.80 9.17 -13.04
N ARG A 131 -5.93 10.19 -13.04
CA ARG A 131 -6.24 11.54 -12.59
C ARG A 131 -6.79 12.37 -13.74
#